data_AF-A0A6A4I6Y7-F1
#
_entry.id   AF-A0A6A4I6Y7-F1
#
_cell.length_a   1.000
_cell.length_b   1.000
_cell.length_c   1.000
_cell.angle_alpha   90.00
_cell.angle_beta   90.00
_cell.angle_gamma   90.00
#
_symmetry.space_group_name_H-M   'P 1'
#
loop_
_entity.id
_entity.type
_entity.pdbx_description
1 polymer ?
#
loop_
_entity_poly.entity_id
_entity_poly.type
_entity_poly.pdbx_seq_one_letter_code
_entity_poly.pdbx_strand_id
1 'polypeptide(L)'
;MDPRFAIRLRRRCAKNSVRDIFLSQVSKPLPRKGRFPRIPKNPTMGFMFGVSSKTRYRFCPLLKTRRSSGECDSKVAHGDRASSDQSHETSFTKDAYPHYPPRLNIFHQGQTSSGNELSMLYNRMAGTAVGLHLNPSDYRSRINQARAYVDFPNADDTSRIACIRCLMYLSQMMVLDKTVDAECVVRGWYMDIIDVLLKEYKELQTKARNGAEPNAERLLNRVRLLVNAVLGSLRHILNAYNDPDVGVSYPDSSLLDVVQRVGNVDIMENSQTAREVMAVMRTFLLLRDKVVPAPQRPPIEPLLYNGLDSNESQDSQDAYGDMDIDMDDPVLKGLLDGGGAIHSDDASLDSDIQSKDKSAAKTLGQLSWVLYRCVKNAFLNYPRGRKPSTRYMENVDSWIDTWSRCADVAIIHSKMTWFAQCLNIQNPWREGGNIEWRRRIDIRIAFNILTRTPMSYQDTNIRDYFIESMFDALIPENEITVEHDFVAWLLSIDGLRHPLLRNLPVILPPPPEIYALTAEEFSSLREALLVGKPPSTSIFYTISFHVYGHRRAG
;
A
#
# COMPACT_ATOMS: atom_id res chain seq x y z
N MET A 1 12.93 18.88 36.22
CA MET A 1 13.16 17.97 35.08
C MET A 1 13.43 16.57 35.63
N ASP A 2 12.64 15.57 35.24
CA ASP A 2 12.67 14.21 35.79
C ASP A 2 13.94 13.43 35.32
N PRO A 3 14.81 12.95 36.23
CA PRO A 3 15.98 12.13 35.90
C PRO A 3 15.66 10.85 35.13
N ARG A 4 14.42 10.34 35.22
CA ARG A 4 13.97 9.16 34.47
C ARG A 4 13.78 9.43 32.98
N PHE A 5 13.57 10.70 32.59
CA PHE A 5 13.47 11.13 31.20
C PHE A 5 14.84 11.07 30.49
N ALA A 6 15.90 11.52 31.16
CA ALA A 6 17.28 11.48 30.63
C ALA A 6 17.80 10.03 30.47
N ILE A 7 17.38 9.11 31.35
CA ILE A 7 17.75 7.68 31.27
C ILE A 7 17.00 6.98 30.13
N ARG A 8 15.73 7.34 29.86
CA ARG A 8 15.00 6.87 28.67
C ARG A 8 15.60 7.41 27.37
N LEU A 9 16.03 8.68 27.35
CA LEU A 9 16.71 9.28 26.19
C LEU A 9 18.06 8.61 25.90
N ARG A 10 18.88 8.33 26.93
CA ARG A 10 20.14 7.58 26.77
C ARG A 10 19.93 6.15 26.29
N ARG A 11 18.87 5.47 26.75
CA ARG A 11 18.51 4.12 26.24
C ARG A 11 17.95 4.16 24.81
N ARG A 12 17.28 5.25 24.40
CA ARG A 12 16.82 5.50 23.02
C ARG A 12 17.97 5.76 22.05
N CYS A 13 18.91 6.64 22.38
CA CYS A 13 20.08 6.91 21.53
C CYS A 13 21.03 5.70 21.40
N ALA A 14 21.08 4.81 22.40
CA ALA A 14 21.88 3.59 22.35
C ALA A 14 21.22 2.44 21.59
N LYS A 15 19.90 2.45 21.37
CA LYS A 15 19.18 1.45 20.56
C LYS A 15 18.89 1.90 19.13
N ASN A 16 18.79 3.21 18.89
CA ASN A 16 18.48 3.81 17.59
C ASN A 16 19.64 4.66 17.04
N SER A 17 20.88 4.25 17.32
CA SER A 17 22.00 4.85 16.60
C SER A 17 21.79 4.60 15.11
N VAL A 18 21.77 5.66 14.30
CA VAL A 18 21.73 5.59 12.84
C VAL A 18 22.80 4.62 12.30
N ARG A 19 23.91 4.47 13.04
CA ARG A 19 24.97 3.48 12.80
C ARG A 19 24.49 2.02 12.94
N ASP A 20 23.64 1.71 13.92
CA ASP A 20 23.13 0.36 14.17
C ASP A 20 21.98 -0.01 13.24
N ILE A 21 21.19 0.97 12.77
CA ILE A 21 20.20 0.76 11.70
C ILE A 21 20.92 0.47 10.37
N PHE A 22 21.99 1.20 10.05
CA PHE A 22 22.80 0.96 8.84
C PHE A 22 23.62 -0.34 8.90
N LEU A 23 24.10 -0.77 10.07
CA LEU A 23 24.93 -1.98 10.21
C LEU A 23 24.11 -3.27 10.46
N SER A 24 22.98 -3.22 11.17
CA SER A 24 22.19 -4.41 11.51
C SER A 24 21.43 -5.03 10.31
N GLN A 25 21.20 -4.25 9.25
CA GLN A 25 20.61 -4.72 7.99
C GLN A 25 21.63 -5.43 7.08
N VAL A 26 22.94 -5.31 7.37
CA VAL A 26 24.03 -5.90 6.57
C VAL A 26 24.49 -7.27 7.11
N SER A 27 24.06 -7.68 8.31
CA SER A 27 24.51 -8.92 8.93
C SER A 27 23.37 -9.72 9.57
N LYS A 28 22.69 -10.56 8.79
CA LYS A 28 21.96 -11.72 9.32
C LYS A 28 22.47 -13.00 8.64
N PRO A 29 23.01 -13.99 9.37
CA PRO A 29 23.44 -15.24 8.79
C PRO A 29 22.21 -16.12 8.47
N LEU A 30 22.19 -16.69 7.27
CA LEU A 30 21.21 -17.68 6.84
C LEU A 30 21.33 -18.97 7.67
N PRO A 31 20.21 -19.65 8.02
CA PRO A 31 20.26 -20.95 8.65
C PRO A 31 20.71 -22.01 7.64
N ARG A 32 21.78 -22.75 7.96
CA ARG A 32 22.25 -23.91 7.20
C ARG A 32 21.40 -25.13 7.55
N LYS A 33 20.77 -25.76 6.55
CA LYS A 33 20.57 -27.23 6.44
C LYS A 33 20.00 -27.61 5.07
N GLY A 34 20.56 -28.66 4.47
CA GLY A 34 20.01 -29.34 3.28
C GLY A 34 21.03 -29.59 2.16
N ARG A 35 21.58 -30.81 2.08
CA ARG A 35 22.43 -31.31 0.99
C ARG A 35 21.57 -31.65 -0.23
N PHE A 36 22.05 -31.42 -1.47
CA PHE A 36 21.84 -32.22 -2.70
C PHE A 36 22.64 -31.63 -3.91
N PRO A 37 22.81 -32.32 -5.07
CA PRO A 37 24.11 -32.73 -5.60
C PRO A 37 24.73 -31.83 -6.70
N ARG A 38 26.01 -32.11 -7.02
CA ARG A 38 26.89 -31.38 -7.94
C ARG A 38 26.69 -31.75 -9.41
N ILE A 39 26.60 -30.74 -10.28
CA ILE A 39 26.74 -30.77 -11.77
C ILE A 39 27.46 -29.45 -12.21
N PRO A 40 28.27 -29.41 -13.31
CA PRO A 40 29.58 -28.75 -13.32
C PRO A 40 29.60 -27.26 -13.71
N LYS A 41 30.73 -26.65 -13.37
CA LYS A 41 31.05 -25.21 -13.45
C LYS A 41 31.37 -24.75 -14.88
N ASN A 42 30.87 -23.57 -15.24
CA ASN A 42 31.52 -22.60 -16.12
C ASN A 42 31.23 -21.16 -15.61
N PRO A 43 32.10 -20.18 -15.92
CA PRO A 43 32.46 -19.14 -14.95
C PRO A 43 31.48 -17.96 -14.96
N THR A 44 30.80 -17.77 -13.84
CA THR A 44 30.15 -16.50 -13.49
C THR A 44 31.06 -15.75 -12.53
N MET A 45 31.39 -14.49 -12.86
CA MET A 45 32.00 -13.53 -11.95
C MET A 45 31.05 -13.30 -10.77
N GLY A 46 31.25 -14.05 -9.69
CA GLY A 46 30.69 -13.75 -8.38
C GLY A 46 31.61 -12.76 -7.66
N PHE A 47 31.11 -11.56 -7.37
CA PHE A 47 31.77 -10.67 -6.43
C PHE A 47 31.76 -11.32 -5.04
N MET A 48 32.94 -11.76 -4.60
CA MET A 48 33.21 -12.18 -3.23
C MET A 48 33.22 -10.94 -2.31
N PHE A 49 32.26 -10.88 -1.39
CA PHE A 49 32.49 -10.24 -0.09
C PHE A 49 32.80 -11.34 0.94
N GLY A 50 34.01 -11.87 0.86
CA GLY A 50 34.63 -12.62 1.95
C GLY A 50 35.28 -11.64 2.91
N VAL A 51 34.89 -11.69 4.19
CA VAL A 51 35.51 -10.92 5.26
C VAL A 51 36.94 -11.41 5.43
N SER A 52 37.91 -10.73 4.81
CA SER A 52 39.33 -10.87 5.13
C SER A 52 39.66 -9.92 6.28
N SER A 53 40.03 -10.50 7.41
CA SER A 53 40.24 -9.85 8.71
C SER A 53 41.57 -9.08 8.83
N LYS A 54 42.05 -8.41 7.77
CA LYS A 54 43.30 -7.63 7.82
C LYS A 54 43.31 -6.43 6.85
N THR A 55 42.47 -5.43 7.10
CA THR A 55 42.73 -4.06 6.61
C THR A 55 42.20 -3.05 7.63
N ARG A 56 43.12 -2.36 8.33
CA ARG A 56 42.78 -1.24 9.22
C ARG A 56 42.40 -0.04 8.36
N TYR A 57 41.12 0.32 8.32
CA TYR A 57 40.69 1.63 7.86
C TYR A 57 41.05 2.67 8.92
N ARG A 58 41.92 3.63 8.56
CA ARG A 58 42.18 4.81 9.39
C ARG A 58 40.99 5.75 9.31
N PHE A 59 40.18 5.79 10.36
CA PHE A 59 39.37 6.97 10.66
C PHE A 59 40.32 8.11 11.02
N CYS A 60 40.21 9.25 10.33
CA CYS A 60 40.99 10.45 10.62
C CYS A 60 40.27 11.23 11.74
N PRO A 61 40.82 11.37 12.96
CA PRO A 61 40.24 12.21 13.99
C PRO A 61 40.93 13.57 13.95
N LEU A 62 40.33 14.53 13.24
CA LEU A 62 40.67 15.94 13.39
C LEU A 62 39.77 16.53 14.47
N LEU A 63 40.31 16.62 15.69
CA LEU A 63 40.06 17.65 16.71
C LEU A 63 40.82 17.24 17.99
N LYS A 64 42.10 17.61 18.06
CA LYS A 64 42.84 17.72 19.33
C LYS A 64 42.99 19.20 19.65
N THR A 65 42.16 19.70 20.56
CA THR A 65 42.36 21.00 21.21
C THR A 65 43.60 20.94 22.08
N ARG A 66 44.60 21.74 21.73
CA ARG A 66 45.86 21.95 22.45
C ARG A 66 45.57 22.87 23.63
N ARG A 67 45.62 22.34 24.87
CA ARG A 67 45.73 23.14 26.09
C ARG A 67 47.18 23.62 26.21
N SER A 68 47.40 24.93 26.23
CA SER A 68 48.63 25.55 26.74
C SER A 68 48.23 26.46 27.89
N SER A 69 48.58 26.05 29.10
CA SER A 69 48.66 26.87 30.30
C SER A 69 49.91 27.75 30.20
N GLY A 70 49.72 29.06 30.31
CA GLY A 70 50.79 30.03 30.50
C GLY A 70 50.31 31.06 31.52
N GLU A 71 50.79 30.91 32.76
CA GLU A 71 50.84 31.96 33.77
C GLU A 71 51.68 33.13 33.25
N CYS A 72 51.25 34.37 33.50
CA CYS A 72 52.15 35.49 33.73
C CYS A 72 51.41 36.62 34.45
N ASP A 73 52.13 37.16 35.41
CA ASP A 73 51.71 38.05 36.48
C ASP A 73 51.31 39.46 36.04
N SER A 74 50.51 40.03 36.93
CA SER A 74 50.22 41.44 37.16
C SER A 74 51.40 42.39 36.97
N LYS A 75 51.15 43.55 36.33
CA LYS A 75 51.66 44.85 36.80
C LYS A 75 50.80 46.01 36.32
N VAL A 76 50.50 46.86 37.30
CA VAL A 76 49.72 48.09 37.28
C VAL A 76 50.55 49.25 36.69
N ALA A 77 49.94 50.10 35.87
CA ALA A 77 50.30 51.52 35.75
C ALA A 77 49.15 52.34 35.12
N HIS A 78 48.82 53.45 35.78
CA HIS A 78 47.86 54.48 35.41
C HIS A 78 48.26 55.30 34.17
N GLY A 79 47.26 55.84 33.46
CA GLY A 79 47.45 56.94 32.52
C GLY A 79 46.14 57.37 31.84
N ASP A 80 45.65 58.55 32.24
CA ASP A 80 44.45 59.24 31.73
C ASP A 80 44.53 59.67 30.25
N ARG A 81 43.40 59.60 29.52
CA ARG A 81 42.70 60.75 28.89
C ARG A 81 41.77 60.36 27.72
N ALA A 82 40.52 60.79 27.87
CA ALA A 82 39.63 61.48 26.93
C ALA A 82 39.24 60.90 25.55
N SER A 83 37.90 60.89 25.36
CA SER A 83 37.10 61.10 24.14
C SER A 83 37.16 60.08 23.00
N SER A 84 36.07 59.33 22.81
CA SER A 84 35.10 59.56 21.72
C SER A 84 34.06 58.44 21.65
N ASP A 85 32.85 58.82 21.25
CA ASP A 85 31.64 58.03 21.01
C ASP A 85 31.83 56.61 20.43
N GLN A 86 31.06 55.64 20.97
CA GLN A 86 30.09 54.83 20.20
C GLN A 86 29.54 53.69 21.08
N SER A 87 28.22 53.65 21.21
CA SER A 87 27.45 52.58 21.84
C SER A 87 27.55 51.30 21.00
N HIS A 88 28.33 50.33 21.48
CA HIS A 88 28.36 48.97 20.94
C HIS A 88 27.19 48.14 21.49
N GLU A 89 26.23 47.84 20.61
CA GLU A 89 25.41 46.64 20.71
C GLU A 89 26.32 45.41 20.62
N THR A 90 26.34 44.59 21.67
CA THR A 90 27.02 43.29 21.64
C THR A 90 26.13 42.25 20.98
N SER A 91 26.22 42.17 19.65
CA SER A 91 25.79 41.01 18.87
C SER A 91 26.70 39.81 19.15
N PHE A 92 26.20 38.84 19.91
CA PHE A 92 26.91 37.59 20.22
C PHE A 92 26.85 36.64 19.00
N THR A 93 27.90 36.71 18.18
CA THR A 93 28.47 35.66 17.29
C THR A 93 27.50 34.72 16.56
N LYS A 94 27.20 35.05 15.30
CA LYS A 94 26.51 34.21 14.30
C LYS A 94 27.48 33.54 13.30
N ASP A 95 28.78 33.62 13.52
CA ASP A 95 29.79 33.20 12.54
C ASP A 95 30.66 32.05 13.07
N ALA A 96 30.17 30.82 12.92
CA ALA A 96 30.98 29.62 13.11
C ALA A 96 30.57 28.47 12.17
N TYR A 97 30.22 28.77 10.92
CA TYR A 97 30.40 27.82 9.82
C TYR A 97 30.93 28.58 8.61
N PRO A 98 32.19 28.39 8.20
CA PRO A 98 32.67 29.01 6.98
C PRO A 98 31.84 28.46 5.81
N HIS A 99 31.09 29.35 5.16
CA HIS A 99 30.49 29.14 3.84
C HIS A 99 31.60 28.96 2.80
N TYR A 100 32.28 27.81 2.83
CA TYR A 100 32.96 27.33 1.64
C TYR A 100 31.87 26.85 0.68
N PRO A 101 31.74 27.40 -0.54
CA PRO A 101 30.97 26.71 -1.56
C PRO A 101 31.65 25.34 -1.72
N PRO A 102 30.98 24.23 -1.39
CA PRO A 102 31.57 22.94 -1.61
C PRO A 102 31.86 22.90 -3.11
N ARG A 103 33.11 22.62 -3.51
CA ARG A 103 33.36 22.12 -4.86
C ARG A 103 32.53 20.84 -4.96
N LEU A 104 31.32 20.99 -5.48
CA LEU A 104 30.41 19.90 -5.75
C LEU A 104 31.08 19.11 -6.85
N ASN A 105 31.80 18.06 -6.46
CA ASN A 105 32.12 16.99 -7.39
C ASN A 105 30.78 16.39 -7.80
N ILE A 106 30.22 16.90 -8.89
CA ILE A 106 29.01 16.39 -9.51
C ILE A 106 29.40 15.07 -10.17
N PHE A 107 28.68 14.00 -9.84
CA PHE A 107 28.90 12.69 -10.43
C PHE A 107 28.41 12.72 -11.88
N HIS A 108 29.32 12.51 -12.85
CA HIS A 108 29.06 12.60 -14.29
C HIS A 108 29.28 11.27 -15.02
N GLN A 109 28.63 11.10 -16.18
CA GLN A 109 28.42 9.86 -16.93
C GLN A 109 29.69 9.22 -17.50
N GLY A 110 30.79 9.97 -17.56
CA GLY A 110 32.00 9.59 -18.29
C GLY A 110 32.95 8.65 -17.52
N GLN A 111 32.79 8.50 -16.21
CA GLN A 111 33.63 7.63 -15.39
C GLN A 111 32.76 6.80 -14.46
N THR A 112 32.95 5.48 -14.47
CA THR A 112 32.37 4.61 -13.44
C THR A 112 32.81 5.14 -12.08
N SER A 113 31.85 5.53 -11.25
CA SER A 113 32.14 6.11 -9.94
C SER A 113 33.09 5.19 -9.18
N SER A 114 34.21 5.75 -8.72
CA SER A 114 35.14 4.99 -7.90
C SER A 114 34.44 4.61 -6.59
N GLY A 115 34.77 3.47 -6.01
CA GLY A 115 34.20 3.05 -4.72
C GLY A 115 34.37 4.12 -3.62
N ASN A 116 35.42 4.93 -3.71
CA ASN A 116 35.64 6.07 -2.82
C ASN A 116 34.59 7.18 -3.01
N GLU A 117 34.17 7.44 -4.25
CA GLU A 117 33.20 8.48 -4.57
C GLU A 117 31.79 8.06 -4.13
N LEU A 118 31.41 6.80 -4.35
CA LEU A 118 30.16 6.25 -3.82
C LEU A 118 30.12 6.33 -2.29
N SER A 119 31.22 6.00 -1.61
CA SER A 119 31.33 6.16 -0.15
C SER A 119 31.15 7.61 0.29
N MET A 120 31.75 8.57 -0.43
CA MET A 120 31.52 10.00 -0.17
C MET A 120 30.05 10.39 -0.38
N LEU A 121 29.37 9.89 -1.40
CA LEU A 121 27.95 10.14 -1.63
C LEU A 121 27.09 9.62 -0.47
N TYR A 122 27.29 8.36 -0.05
CA TYR A 122 26.55 7.79 1.08
C TYR A 122 26.79 8.59 2.37
N ASN A 123 28.04 9.00 2.64
CA ASN A 123 28.35 9.80 3.82
C ASN A 123 27.69 11.19 3.78
N ARG A 124 27.65 11.85 2.61
CA ARG A 124 26.96 13.14 2.43
C ARG A 124 25.45 13.02 2.61
N MET A 125 24.84 11.98 2.03
CA MET A 125 23.42 11.70 2.18
C MET A 125 23.05 11.35 3.62
N ALA A 126 23.85 10.51 4.28
CA ALA A 126 23.67 10.18 5.70
C ALA A 126 23.83 11.42 6.60
N GLY A 127 24.82 12.28 6.33
CA GLY A 127 24.98 13.56 7.02
C GLY A 127 23.76 14.47 6.84
N THR A 128 23.14 14.46 5.65
CA THR A 128 21.92 15.22 5.40
C THR A 128 20.72 14.65 6.16
N ALA A 129 20.58 13.33 6.20
CA ALA A 129 19.53 12.64 6.96
C ALA A 129 19.65 12.91 8.47
N VAL A 130 20.87 12.85 9.02
CA VAL A 130 21.13 13.24 10.42
C VAL A 130 20.80 14.72 10.65
N GLY A 131 21.21 15.60 9.72
CA GLY A 131 20.90 17.02 9.81
C GLY A 131 19.40 17.33 9.79
N LEU A 132 18.62 16.57 9.01
CA LEU A 132 17.16 16.64 8.97
C LEU A 132 16.53 16.20 10.28
N HIS A 133 17.00 15.07 10.84
CA HIS A 133 16.51 14.58 12.13
C HIS A 133 16.79 15.56 13.28
N LEU A 134 17.95 16.22 13.26
CA LEU A 134 18.30 17.21 14.27
C LEU A 134 17.52 18.52 14.12
N ASN A 135 17.35 19.01 12.88
CA ASN A 135 16.69 20.27 12.56
C ASN A 135 15.62 20.06 11.47
N PRO A 136 14.40 19.61 11.85
CA PRO A 136 13.35 19.30 10.88
C PRO A 136 12.80 20.55 10.18
N SER A 137 12.95 21.75 10.75
CA SER A 137 12.50 23.01 10.15
C SER A 137 13.18 23.33 8.81
N ASP A 138 14.45 22.94 8.65
CA ASP A 138 15.28 23.30 7.49
C ASP A 138 15.19 22.26 6.37
N TYR A 139 14.14 21.45 6.36
CA TYR A 139 14.10 20.25 5.53
C TYR A 139 14.19 20.55 4.04
N ARG A 140 13.55 21.63 3.56
CA ARG A 140 13.58 22.04 2.15
C ARG A 140 15.00 22.30 1.66
N SER A 141 15.75 23.10 2.43
CA SER A 141 17.14 23.45 2.08
C SER A 141 18.03 22.20 2.06
N ARG A 142 17.88 21.32 3.05
CA ARG A 142 18.66 20.08 3.15
C ARG A 142 18.34 19.10 2.03
N ILE A 143 17.07 18.93 1.67
CA ILE A 143 16.67 18.07 0.55
C ILE A 143 17.18 18.65 -0.79
N ASN A 144 17.08 19.96 -0.99
CA ASN A 144 17.62 20.60 -2.19
C ASN A 144 19.14 20.44 -2.29
N GLN A 145 19.85 20.53 -1.16
CA GLN A 145 21.28 20.26 -1.10
C GLN A 145 21.60 18.79 -1.42
N ALA A 146 20.82 17.85 -0.89
CA ALA A 146 20.96 16.43 -1.18
C ALA A 146 20.77 16.14 -2.68
N ARG A 147 19.75 16.76 -3.27
CA ARG A 147 19.45 16.66 -4.70
C ARG A 147 20.60 17.17 -5.56
N ALA A 148 21.28 18.24 -5.14
CA ALA A 148 22.42 18.79 -5.85
C ALA A 148 23.66 17.87 -5.83
N TYR A 149 23.73 16.86 -4.95
CA TYR A 149 24.88 15.95 -4.91
C TYR A 149 24.99 15.04 -6.14
N VAL A 150 23.88 14.75 -6.82
CA VAL A 150 23.86 13.81 -7.97
C VAL A 150 23.09 14.44 -9.12
N ASP A 151 23.76 14.63 -10.25
CA ASP A 151 23.13 14.96 -11.51
C ASP A 151 22.51 13.69 -12.12
N PHE A 152 21.32 13.33 -11.65
CA PHE A 152 20.69 12.04 -11.94
C PHE A 152 20.61 11.68 -13.44
N PRO A 153 20.22 12.60 -14.36
CA PRO A 153 20.23 12.33 -15.80
C PRO A 153 21.60 11.94 -16.35
N ASN A 154 22.67 12.51 -15.81
CA ASN A 154 24.03 12.23 -16.29
C ASN A 154 24.80 11.28 -15.37
N ALA A 155 24.21 10.73 -14.31
CA ALA A 155 24.90 9.84 -13.40
C ALA A 155 25.04 8.41 -13.96
N ASP A 156 26.09 7.70 -13.53
CA ASP A 156 26.22 6.26 -13.76
C ASP A 156 25.16 5.45 -13.00
N ASP A 157 24.90 4.20 -13.43
CA ASP A 157 23.86 3.37 -12.82
C ASP A 157 24.06 3.11 -11.33
N THR A 158 25.32 2.94 -10.91
CA THR A 158 25.62 2.65 -9.52
C THR A 158 25.30 3.86 -8.66
N SER A 159 25.66 5.06 -9.13
CA SER A 159 25.29 6.32 -8.49
C SER A 159 23.78 6.57 -8.52
N ARG A 160 23.08 6.25 -9.62
CA ARG A 160 21.61 6.36 -9.70
C ARG A 160 20.92 5.45 -8.68
N ILE A 161 21.35 4.19 -8.57
CA ILE A 161 20.83 3.24 -7.57
C ILE A 161 21.15 3.74 -6.15
N ALA A 162 22.38 4.23 -5.91
CA ALA A 162 22.76 4.80 -4.63
C ALA A 162 21.87 6.00 -4.26
N CYS A 163 21.60 6.89 -5.22
CA CYS A 163 20.70 8.03 -5.06
C CYS A 163 19.28 7.58 -4.68
N ILE A 164 18.70 6.61 -5.41
CA ILE A 164 17.36 6.07 -5.12
C ILE A 164 17.30 5.48 -3.71
N ARG A 165 18.32 4.72 -3.30
CA ARG A 165 18.41 4.14 -1.95
C ARG A 165 18.57 5.21 -0.87
N CYS A 166 19.37 6.24 -1.13
CA CYS A 166 19.53 7.33 -0.17
C CYS A 166 18.22 8.11 -0.01
N LEU A 167 17.51 8.38 -1.11
CA LEU A 167 16.19 9.01 -1.08
C LEU A 167 15.17 8.15 -0.31
N MET A 168 15.20 6.82 -0.48
CA MET A 168 14.39 5.89 0.30
C MET A 168 14.59 6.08 1.81
N TYR A 169 15.84 6.01 2.28
CA TYR A 169 16.14 6.15 3.71
C TYR A 169 15.80 7.53 4.24
N LEU A 170 16.05 8.58 3.46
CA LEU A 170 15.69 9.95 3.80
C LEU A 170 14.18 10.07 4.04
N SER A 171 13.40 9.57 3.09
CA SER A 171 11.93 9.60 3.14
C SER A 171 11.38 8.77 4.30
N GLN A 172 11.97 7.61 4.58
CA GLN A 172 11.60 6.79 5.74
C GLN A 172 11.82 7.54 7.06
N MET A 173 12.96 8.20 7.23
CA MET A 173 13.22 9.01 8.42
C MET A 173 12.20 10.14 8.58
N MET A 174 11.81 10.77 7.47
CA MET A 174 10.83 11.86 7.47
C MET A 174 9.42 11.41 7.88
N VAL A 175 9.03 10.19 7.49
CA VAL A 175 7.79 9.55 7.95
C VAL A 175 7.85 9.25 9.45
N LEU A 176 8.96 8.69 9.93
CA LEU A 176 9.16 8.39 11.34
C LEU A 176 9.15 9.64 12.23
N ASP A 177 9.72 10.74 11.74
CA ASP A 177 9.76 12.04 12.43
C ASP A 177 8.48 12.89 12.22
N LYS A 178 7.47 12.39 11.48
CA LYS A 178 6.19 13.04 11.19
C LYS A 178 6.30 14.44 10.57
N THR A 179 7.25 14.61 9.66
CA THR A 179 7.50 15.90 8.99
C THR A 179 6.55 16.11 7.79
N VAL A 180 5.34 16.61 8.05
CA VAL A 180 4.22 16.69 7.09
C VAL A 180 4.57 17.47 5.81
N ASP A 181 5.16 18.67 5.91
CA ASP A 181 5.41 19.51 4.72
C ASP A 181 6.54 19.00 3.81
N ALA A 182 7.21 17.93 4.23
CA ALA A 182 8.40 17.42 3.60
C ALA A 182 8.11 16.33 2.57
N GLU A 183 6.91 15.75 2.63
CA GLU A 183 6.37 14.78 1.68
C GLU A 183 6.27 15.37 0.25
N CYS A 184 5.81 16.62 0.12
CA CYS A 184 5.68 17.26 -1.19
C CYS A 184 7.03 17.42 -1.93
N VAL A 185 8.11 17.71 -1.19
CA VAL A 185 9.44 17.90 -1.78
C VAL A 185 10.03 16.55 -2.20
N VAL A 186 9.88 15.53 -1.36
CA VAL A 186 10.30 14.17 -1.66
C VAL A 186 9.56 13.61 -2.87
N ARG A 187 8.23 13.80 -2.93
CA ARG A 187 7.43 13.44 -4.11
C ARG A 187 7.99 14.10 -5.36
N GLY A 188 8.24 15.42 -5.32
CA GLY A 188 8.78 16.15 -6.46
C GLY A 188 10.07 15.52 -6.98
N TRP A 189 10.98 15.14 -6.07
CA TRP A 189 12.23 14.47 -6.45
C TRP A 189 12.01 13.09 -7.06
N TYR A 190 11.09 12.28 -6.52
CA TYR A 190 10.72 11.00 -7.14
C TYR A 190 10.10 11.18 -8.53
N MET A 191 9.27 12.19 -8.72
CA MET A 191 8.68 12.53 -10.01
C MET A 191 9.75 12.92 -11.03
N ASP A 192 10.72 13.73 -10.63
CA ASP A 192 11.84 14.13 -11.50
C ASP A 192 12.68 12.91 -11.91
N ILE A 193 12.96 12.00 -10.97
CA ILE A 193 13.67 10.75 -11.25
C ILE A 193 12.88 9.88 -12.23
N ILE A 194 11.58 9.69 -12.00
CA ILE A 194 10.78 8.81 -12.84
C ILE A 194 10.57 9.38 -14.24
N ASP A 195 10.39 10.69 -14.39
CA ASP A 195 10.23 11.33 -15.69
C ASP A 195 11.50 11.19 -16.54
N VAL A 196 12.70 11.31 -15.93
CA VAL A 196 13.97 11.03 -16.60
C VAL A 196 14.03 9.58 -17.08
N LEU A 197 13.71 8.61 -16.20
CA LEU A 197 13.75 7.19 -16.55
C LEU A 197 12.71 6.82 -17.61
N LEU A 198 11.50 7.39 -17.56
CA LEU A 198 10.45 7.13 -18.55
C LEU A 198 10.76 7.77 -19.90
N LYS A 199 11.41 8.95 -19.91
CA LYS A 199 11.93 9.55 -21.14
C LYS A 199 12.99 8.66 -21.79
N GLU A 200 13.98 8.21 -21.02
CA GLU A 200 15.00 7.27 -21.48
C GLU A 200 14.39 5.96 -22.00
N TYR A 201 13.38 5.42 -21.29
CA TYR A 201 12.66 4.22 -21.72
C TYR A 201 12.02 4.39 -23.09
N LYS A 202 11.29 5.50 -23.32
CA LYS A 202 10.61 5.78 -24.59
C LYS A 202 11.61 5.95 -25.74
N GLU A 203 12.70 6.68 -25.52
CA GLU A 203 13.76 6.87 -26.51
C GLU A 203 14.47 5.55 -26.88
N LEU A 204 14.70 4.67 -25.90
CA LEU A 204 15.28 3.35 -26.15
C LEU A 204 14.28 2.42 -26.84
N GLN A 205 12.98 2.51 -26.52
CA GLN A 205 11.94 1.71 -27.15
C GLN A 205 11.79 2.08 -28.64
N THR A 206 11.84 3.37 -29.00
CA THR A 206 11.80 3.80 -30.40
C THR A 206 13.05 3.36 -31.16
N LYS A 207 14.24 3.50 -30.55
CA LYS A 207 15.50 2.99 -31.13
C LYS A 207 15.48 1.46 -31.33
N ALA A 208 14.92 0.71 -30.38
CA ALA A 208 14.77 -0.74 -30.47
C ALA A 208 13.86 -1.14 -31.64
N ARG A 209 12.71 -0.48 -31.78
CA ARG A 209 11.75 -0.73 -32.88
C ARG A 209 12.36 -0.42 -34.26
N ASN A 210 13.20 0.60 -34.34
CA ASN A 210 13.87 1.00 -35.58
C ASN A 210 15.12 0.16 -35.91
N GLY A 211 15.52 -0.78 -35.03
CA GLY A 211 16.75 -1.56 -35.19
C GLY A 211 18.03 -0.72 -35.17
N ALA A 212 17.97 0.51 -34.67
CA ALA A 212 19.09 1.47 -34.74
C ALA A 212 20.21 1.18 -33.74
N GLU A 213 19.90 0.44 -32.67
CA GLU A 213 20.81 0.22 -31.55
C GLU A 213 20.88 -1.29 -31.20
N PRO A 214 22.02 -1.97 -31.42
CA PRO A 214 22.14 -3.42 -31.19
C PRO A 214 22.02 -3.81 -29.70
N ASN A 215 22.25 -2.86 -28.78
CA ASN A 215 22.19 -3.07 -27.34
C ASN A 215 20.89 -2.56 -26.69
N ALA A 216 19.87 -2.20 -27.48
CA ALA A 216 18.66 -1.55 -26.97
C ALA A 216 17.95 -2.35 -25.86
N GLU A 217 17.81 -3.67 -26.01
CA GLU A 217 17.13 -4.51 -25.01
C GLU A 217 17.87 -4.57 -23.68
N ARG A 218 19.21 -4.58 -23.70
CA ARG A 218 20.03 -4.53 -22.47
C ARG A 218 19.83 -3.20 -21.74
N LEU A 219 19.80 -2.10 -22.49
CA LEU A 219 19.56 -0.76 -21.94
C LEU A 219 18.12 -0.61 -21.41
N LEU A 220 17.13 -1.15 -22.11
CA LEU A 220 15.73 -1.20 -21.63
C LEU A 220 15.62 -1.97 -20.32
N ASN A 221 16.27 -3.13 -20.21
CA ASN A 221 16.26 -3.92 -18.97
C ASN A 221 16.96 -3.21 -17.80
N ARG A 222 18.01 -2.43 -18.09
CA ARG A 222 18.64 -1.53 -17.12
C ARG A 222 17.69 -0.43 -16.63
N VAL A 223 16.99 0.26 -17.54
CA VAL A 223 16.02 1.29 -17.15
C VAL A 223 14.86 0.69 -16.35
N ARG A 224 14.36 -0.48 -16.77
CA ARG A 224 13.34 -1.24 -16.00
C ARG A 224 13.82 -1.57 -14.58
N LEU A 225 15.08 -1.96 -14.41
CA LEU A 225 15.66 -2.21 -13.08
C LEU A 225 15.66 -0.95 -12.21
N LEU A 226 16.02 0.22 -12.77
CA LEU A 226 15.99 1.50 -12.06
C LEU A 226 14.57 1.91 -11.67
N VAL A 227 13.60 1.75 -12.58
CA VAL A 227 12.17 1.99 -12.29
C VAL A 227 11.69 1.07 -11.15
N ASN A 228 12.06 -0.21 -11.20
CA ASN A 228 11.70 -1.16 -10.15
C ASN A 228 12.39 -0.82 -8.81
N ALA A 229 13.59 -0.25 -8.83
CA ALA A 229 14.25 0.25 -7.63
C ALA A 229 13.50 1.45 -7.04
N VAL A 230 12.99 2.37 -7.87
CA VAL A 230 12.13 3.47 -7.42
C VAL A 230 10.84 2.94 -6.79
N LEU A 231 10.11 2.06 -7.48
CA LEU A 231 8.87 1.46 -6.95
C LEU A 231 9.13 0.69 -5.65
N GLY A 232 10.22 -0.09 -5.59
CA GLY A 232 10.66 -0.78 -4.38
C GLY A 232 10.92 0.20 -3.23
N SER A 233 11.53 1.36 -3.52
CA SER A 233 11.76 2.40 -2.50
C SER A 233 10.44 2.98 -1.96
N LEU A 234 9.44 3.21 -2.81
CA LEU A 234 8.11 3.67 -2.38
C LEU A 234 7.45 2.64 -1.45
N ARG A 235 7.55 1.35 -1.78
CA ARG A 235 7.06 0.28 -0.89
C ARG A 235 7.74 0.31 0.48
N HIS A 236 9.04 0.57 0.52
CA HIS A 236 9.79 0.69 1.77
C HIS A 236 9.37 1.91 2.59
N ILE A 237 9.05 3.03 1.94
CA ILE A 237 8.51 4.22 2.60
C ILE A 237 7.12 3.93 3.18
N LEU A 238 6.23 3.32 2.40
CA LEU A 238 4.89 2.92 2.88
C LEU A 238 5.00 1.97 4.08
N ASN A 239 5.91 1.00 4.04
CA ASN A 239 6.12 0.10 5.18
C ASN A 239 6.59 0.81 6.45
N ALA A 240 7.18 2.01 6.38
CA ALA A 240 7.53 2.78 7.57
C ALA A 240 6.30 3.29 8.33
N TYR A 241 5.15 3.47 7.67
CA TYR A 241 3.88 3.79 8.32
C TYR A 241 3.32 2.62 9.17
N ASN A 242 3.80 1.40 8.96
CA ASN A 242 3.45 0.26 9.82
C ASN A 242 4.22 0.24 11.15
N ASP A 243 5.17 1.16 11.35
CA ASP A 243 5.93 1.21 12.58
C ASP A 243 5.03 1.66 13.75
N PRO A 244 5.02 0.92 14.88
CA PRO A 244 4.18 1.26 16.03
C PRO A 244 4.48 2.65 16.61
N ASP A 245 5.69 3.19 16.41
CA ASP A 245 6.07 4.52 16.90
C ASP A 245 5.38 5.66 16.13
N VAL A 246 4.98 5.42 14.88
CA VAL A 246 4.27 6.41 14.05
C VAL A 246 2.81 6.54 14.48
N GLY A 247 2.21 5.45 14.99
CA GLY A 247 0.79 5.38 15.30
C GLY A 247 -0.09 5.22 14.05
N VAL A 248 -1.41 5.28 14.23
CA VAL A 248 -2.38 5.17 13.14
C VAL A 248 -2.37 6.48 12.34
N SER A 249 -1.63 6.51 11.24
CA SER A 249 -1.57 7.65 10.32
C SER A 249 -1.96 7.22 8.92
N TYR A 250 -2.76 8.05 8.25
CA TYR A 250 -3.11 7.82 6.85
C TYR A 250 -1.85 7.90 5.96
N PRO A 251 -1.64 6.95 5.05
CA PRO A 251 -0.48 6.96 4.16
C PRO A 251 -0.57 8.09 3.14
N ASP A 252 0.55 8.73 2.82
CA ASP A 252 0.58 9.81 1.83
C ASP A 252 0.11 9.33 0.44
N SER A 253 -1.02 9.87 -0.02
CA SER A 253 -1.61 9.61 -1.33
C SER A 253 -0.72 10.10 -2.48
N SER A 254 0.14 11.08 -2.23
CA SER A 254 0.98 11.72 -3.24
C SER A 254 2.05 10.78 -3.80
N LEU A 255 2.44 9.75 -3.03
CA LEU A 255 3.33 8.68 -3.49
C LEU A 255 2.70 7.84 -4.61
N LEU A 256 1.36 7.76 -4.67
CA LEU A 256 0.65 7.04 -5.73
C LEU A 256 0.75 7.76 -7.07
N ASP A 257 0.99 9.07 -7.09
CA ASP A 257 1.16 9.84 -8.34
C ASP A 257 2.38 9.32 -9.14
N VAL A 258 3.45 8.94 -8.43
CA VAL A 258 4.64 8.33 -9.03
C VAL A 258 4.29 6.98 -9.67
N VAL A 259 3.50 6.15 -8.97
CA VAL A 259 3.03 4.84 -9.47
C VAL A 259 2.13 5.02 -10.68
N GLN A 260 1.23 6.00 -10.63
CA GLN A 260 0.34 6.36 -11.73
C GLN A 260 1.12 6.76 -12.98
N ARG A 261 2.18 7.56 -12.81
CA ARG A 261 3.05 7.96 -13.91
C ARG A 261 3.69 6.77 -14.61
N VAL A 262 4.13 5.76 -13.86
CA VAL A 262 4.65 4.49 -14.40
C VAL A 262 3.56 3.67 -15.07
N GLY A 263 2.37 3.57 -14.45
CA GLY A 263 1.24 2.79 -14.96
C GLY A 263 0.68 3.28 -16.30
N ASN A 264 0.85 4.56 -16.62
CA ASN A 264 0.42 5.17 -17.88
C ASN A 264 1.35 4.86 -19.08
N VAL A 265 2.46 4.15 -18.87
CA VAL A 265 3.42 3.80 -19.92
C VAL A 265 3.40 2.29 -20.16
N ASP A 266 3.70 1.87 -21.39
CA ASP A 266 3.78 0.44 -21.80
C ASP A 266 4.91 -0.35 -21.08
N ILE A 267 5.58 0.24 -20.10
CA ILE A 267 6.54 -0.47 -19.24
C ILE A 267 5.86 -1.56 -18.39
N MET A 268 4.55 -1.46 -18.19
CA MET A 268 3.71 -2.45 -17.48
C MET A 268 3.58 -3.80 -18.21
N GLU A 269 4.00 -3.90 -19.48
CA GLU A 269 4.11 -5.19 -20.17
C GLU A 269 5.16 -6.10 -19.50
N ASN A 270 6.13 -5.52 -18.80
CA ASN A 270 7.09 -6.30 -18.04
C ASN A 270 6.47 -6.84 -16.74
N SER A 271 6.48 -8.17 -16.59
CA SER A 271 5.89 -8.85 -15.43
C SER A 271 6.53 -8.49 -14.09
N GLN A 272 7.79 -8.04 -14.04
CA GLN A 272 8.43 -7.60 -12.80
C GLN A 272 7.97 -6.19 -12.42
N THR A 273 7.94 -5.26 -13.36
CA THR A 273 7.48 -3.89 -13.09
C THR A 273 6.01 -3.88 -12.68
N ALA A 274 5.17 -4.65 -13.36
CA ALA A 274 3.78 -4.84 -12.98
C ALA A 274 3.64 -5.37 -11.54
N ARG A 275 4.45 -6.36 -11.14
CA ARG A 275 4.47 -6.89 -9.78
C ARG A 275 4.90 -5.87 -8.74
N GLU A 276 5.89 -5.02 -9.03
CA GLU A 276 6.30 -3.97 -8.09
C GLU A 276 5.24 -2.89 -7.94
N VAL A 277 4.59 -2.46 -9.04
CA VAL A 277 3.46 -1.51 -9.00
C VAL A 277 2.34 -2.07 -8.11
N MET A 278 1.95 -3.31 -8.34
CA MET A 278 0.96 -4.01 -7.51
C MET A 278 1.40 -4.10 -6.04
N ALA A 279 2.67 -4.42 -5.76
CA ALA A 279 3.16 -4.52 -4.39
C ALA A 279 3.09 -3.18 -3.65
N VAL A 280 3.41 -2.06 -4.32
CA VAL A 280 3.24 -0.71 -3.77
C VAL A 280 1.77 -0.44 -3.47
N MET A 281 0.89 -0.67 -4.45
CA MET A 281 -0.56 -0.44 -4.31
C MET A 281 -1.17 -1.27 -3.18
N ARG A 282 -0.83 -2.56 -3.07
CA ARG A 282 -1.27 -3.40 -1.95
C ARG A 282 -0.82 -2.87 -0.62
N THR A 283 0.44 -2.46 -0.52
CA THR A 283 0.98 -1.93 0.75
C THR A 283 0.23 -0.67 1.16
N PHE A 284 -0.05 0.23 0.20
CA PHE A 284 -0.85 1.43 0.43
C PHE A 284 -2.27 1.08 0.91
N LEU A 285 -2.96 0.18 0.21
CA LEU A 285 -4.33 -0.21 0.54
C LEU A 285 -4.42 -0.93 1.89
N LEU A 286 -3.44 -1.78 2.22
CA LEU A 286 -3.36 -2.42 3.54
C LEU A 286 -3.15 -1.42 4.67
N LEU A 287 -2.42 -0.32 4.42
CA LEU A 287 -2.27 0.77 5.38
C LEU A 287 -3.57 1.55 5.52
N ARG A 288 -4.24 1.84 4.41
CA ARG A 288 -5.56 2.48 4.40
C ARG A 288 -6.58 1.68 5.21
N ASP A 289 -6.64 0.37 5.00
CA ASP A 289 -7.61 -0.52 5.68
C ASP A 289 -7.42 -0.56 7.21
N LYS A 290 -6.27 -0.10 7.73
CA LYS A 290 -6.03 0.06 9.18
C LYS A 290 -6.52 1.39 9.75
N VAL A 291 -6.68 2.40 8.90
CA VAL A 291 -7.02 3.78 9.27
C VAL A 291 -8.49 4.05 9.01
N VAL A 292 -9.03 3.52 7.92
CA VAL A 292 -10.44 3.70 7.53
C VAL A 292 -11.31 2.73 8.35
N PRO A 293 -12.43 3.20 8.93
CA PRO A 293 -13.32 2.34 9.70
C PRO A 293 -13.89 1.21 8.86
N ALA A 294 -14.19 0.09 9.52
CA ALA A 294 -14.80 -1.06 8.87
C ALA A 294 -16.15 -0.67 8.23
N PRO A 295 -16.48 -1.23 7.05
CA PRO A 295 -17.70 -0.87 6.35
C PRO A 295 -18.94 -1.28 7.14
N GLN A 296 -19.95 -0.41 7.14
CA GLN A 296 -21.24 -0.68 7.76
C GLN A 296 -21.95 -1.82 7.03
N ARG A 297 -22.62 -2.69 7.80
CA ARG A 297 -23.40 -3.81 7.26
C ARG A 297 -24.88 -3.47 7.19
N PRO A 298 -25.63 -4.05 6.23
CA PRO A 298 -27.08 -3.97 6.25
C PRO A 298 -27.61 -4.49 7.60
N PRO A 299 -28.56 -3.78 8.24
CA PRO A 299 -29.22 -4.32 9.41
C PRO A 299 -29.91 -5.63 9.02
N ILE A 300 -29.61 -6.67 9.79
CA ILE A 300 -30.32 -7.93 9.74
C ILE A 300 -31.45 -7.76 10.74
N GLU A 301 -32.64 -7.43 10.25
CA GLU A 301 -33.83 -7.56 11.07
C GLU A 301 -33.92 -9.04 11.47
N PRO A 302 -34.08 -9.35 12.77
CA PRO A 302 -34.27 -10.72 13.20
C PRO A 302 -35.43 -11.27 12.38
N LEU A 303 -35.17 -12.31 11.59
CA LEU A 303 -36.26 -13.11 11.04
C LEU A 303 -37.03 -13.61 12.26
N LEU A 304 -38.15 -12.95 12.57
CA LEU A 304 -39.09 -13.38 13.59
C LEU A 304 -39.28 -14.87 13.37
N TYR A 305 -38.77 -15.66 14.31
CA TYR A 305 -38.72 -17.10 14.24
C TYR A 305 -40.07 -17.61 13.73
N ASN A 306 -40.08 -18.17 12.52
CA ASN A 306 -41.29 -18.73 11.94
C ASN A 306 -41.83 -19.83 12.87
N GLY A 307 -42.91 -19.51 13.58
CA GLY A 307 -44.11 -20.34 13.46
C GLY A 307 -44.51 -21.22 14.63
N LEU A 308 -44.27 -20.85 15.90
CA LEU A 308 -44.98 -21.50 17.01
C LEU A 308 -45.71 -20.61 18.02
N ASP A 309 -45.44 -19.29 18.15
CA ASP A 309 -46.18 -18.46 19.14
C ASP A 309 -46.45 -17.02 18.68
N SER A 310 -46.77 -16.78 17.41
CA SER A 310 -47.21 -15.44 16.93
C SER A 310 -48.72 -15.25 17.11
N ASN A 311 -49.24 -15.51 18.30
CA ASN A 311 -50.61 -15.13 18.66
C ASN A 311 -50.69 -13.87 19.54
N GLU A 312 -49.56 -13.31 19.98
CA GLU A 312 -49.57 -12.14 20.89
C GLU A 312 -48.38 -11.22 20.60
N SER A 313 -48.52 -10.31 19.64
CA SER A 313 -47.83 -9.00 19.68
C SER A 313 -48.46 -8.02 18.67
N GLN A 314 -49.78 -8.07 18.53
CA GLN A 314 -50.55 -6.91 18.07
C GLN A 314 -50.88 -5.95 19.22
N ASP A 315 -50.44 -6.26 20.45
CA ASP A 315 -50.54 -5.36 21.58
C ASP A 315 -49.38 -4.36 21.58
N SER A 316 -49.76 -3.08 21.68
CA SER A 316 -48.94 -1.91 22.01
C SER A 316 -48.43 -1.00 20.87
N GLN A 317 -49.24 -0.72 19.83
CA GLN A 317 -49.14 0.62 19.20
C GLN A 317 -49.72 1.72 20.11
N ASP A 318 -50.67 1.39 20.99
CA ASP A 318 -51.25 2.34 21.95
C ASP A 318 -50.32 2.70 23.12
N ALA A 319 -49.22 1.97 23.35
CA ALA A 319 -48.28 2.27 24.44
C ALA A 319 -47.21 3.32 24.08
N TYR A 320 -47.05 3.67 22.80
CA TYR A 320 -46.12 4.73 22.38
C TYR A 320 -46.67 6.13 22.61
N GLY A 321 -47.98 6.27 22.88
CA GLY A 321 -48.62 7.57 23.15
C GLY A 321 -48.27 8.17 24.52
N ASP A 322 -47.76 7.36 25.45
CA ASP A 322 -47.41 7.78 26.82
C ASP A 322 -45.88 7.84 27.06
N MET A 323 -45.09 7.56 26.01
CA MET A 323 -43.66 7.79 26.05
C MET A 323 -43.39 9.23 25.59
N ASP A 324 -43.33 10.14 26.55
CA ASP A 324 -42.95 11.55 26.37
C ASP A 324 -41.44 11.64 26.06
N ILE A 325 -41.05 11.08 24.91
CA ILE A 325 -39.66 11.09 24.45
C ILE A 325 -39.36 12.51 23.99
N ASP A 326 -38.57 13.21 24.80
CA ASP A 326 -38.08 14.54 24.48
C ASP A 326 -37.18 14.47 23.23
N MET A 327 -37.76 14.81 22.07
CA MET A 327 -37.05 14.86 20.79
C MET A 327 -35.97 15.95 20.77
N ASP A 328 -35.96 16.84 21.75
CA ASP A 328 -34.91 17.84 21.96
C ASP A 328 -33.80 17.41 22.93
N ASP A 329 -33.88 16.20 23.51
CA ASP A 329 -32.86 15.66 24.41
C ASP A 329 -31.49 15.61 23.68
N PRO A 330 -30.46 16.33 24.18
CA PRO A 330 -29.13 16.32 23.59
C PRO A 330 -28.50 14.92 23.55
N VAL A 331 -28.89 14.01 24.44
CA VAL A 331 -28.43 12.61 24.44
C VAL A 331 -29.06 11.84 23.28
N LEU A 332 -30.37 12.00 23.08
CA LEU A 332 -31.10 11.36 21.98
C LEU A 332 -30.67 11.91 20.62
N LYS A 333 -30.46 13.23 20.50
CA LYS A 333 -29.87 13.86 19.31
C LYS A 333 -28.46 13.35 19.04
N GLY A 334 -27.62 13.20 20.07
CA GLY A 334 -26.30 12.59 19.94
C GLY A 334 -26.35 11.14 19.42
N LEU A 335 -27.35 10.37 19.87
CA LEU A 335 -27.55 8.98 19.44
C LEU A 335 -28.09 8.89 18.00
N LEU A 336 -29.04 9.77 17.62
CA LEU A 336 -29.71 9.80 16.31
C LEU A 336 -28.83 10.39 15.19
N ASP A 337 -27.94 11.33 15.50
CA ASP A 337 -26.92 11.82 14.55
C ASP A 337 -25.80 10.78 14.31
N GLY A 338 -25.95 9.55 14.82
CA GLY A 338 -25.12 8.40 14.46
C GLY A 338 -23.86 8.23 15.30
N GLY A 339 -23.80 8.79 16.51
CA GLY A 339 -22.61 8.80 17.35
C GLY A 339 -22.86 8.35 18.78
N GLY A 340 -22.51 7.10 19.09
CA GLY A 340 -22.05 6.81 20.45
C GLY A 340 -20.99 7.86 20.80
N ALA A 341 -21.13 8.51 21.96
CA ALA A 341 -20.27 9.60 22.42
C ALA A 341 -18.78 9.20 22.37
N ILE A 342 -18.13 9.48 21.24
CA ILE A 342 -16.69 9.49 21.07
C ILE A 342 -16.35 10.94 20.76
N HIS A 343 -15.79 11.58 21.80
CA HIS A 343 -15.01 12.82 21.81
C HIS A 343 -15.07 13.72 20.57
N SER A 344 -15.52 14.97 20.77
CA SER A 344 -15.49 16.08 19.81
C SER A 344 -14.13 16.37 19.15
N ASP A 345 -13.03 15.78 19.61
CA ASP A 345 -11.71 15.87 18.97
C ASP A 345 -11.59 14.94 17.74
N ASP A 346 -12.37 13.86 17.65
CA ASP A 346 -12.28 12.83 16.59
C ASP A 346 -12.92 13.28 15.26
N ALA A 347 -13.95 14.13 15.31
CA ALA A 347 -14.61 14.65 14.11
C ALA A 347 -13.64 15.42 13.19
N SER A 348 -12.63 16.08 13.77
CA SER A 348 -11.58 16.76 13.01
C SER A 348 -10.64 15.79 12.30
N LEU A 349 -10.30 14.68 12.97
CA LEU A 349 -9.42 13.64 12.44
C LEU A 349 -10.10 12.86 11.31
N ASP A 350 -11.38 12.55 11.46
CA ASP A 350 -12.21 11.94 10.42
C ASP A 350 -12.32 12.83 9.19
N SER A 351 -12.46 14.15 9.36
CA SER A 351 -12.50 15.08 8.24
C SER A 351 -11.19 15.12 7.45
N ASP A 352 -10.04 15.04 8.13
CA ASP A 352 -8.71 14.99 7.50
C ASP A 352 -8.52 13.66 6.76
N ILE A 353 -8.86 12.53 7.39
CA ILE A 353 -8.81 11.21 6.77
C ILE A 353 -9.68 11.16 5.51
N GLN A 354 -10.91 11.66 5.57
CA GLN A 354 -11.81 11.70 4.42
C GLN A 354 -11.25 12.59 3.29
N SER A 355 -10.62 13.72 3.63
CA SER A 355 -10.02 14.60 2.63
C SER A 355 -8.84 13.92 1.90
N LYS A 356 -8.01 13.20 2.64
CA LYS A 356 -6.88 12.42 2.13
C LYS A 356 -7.34 11.22 1.32
N ASP A 357 -8.39 10.53 1.77
CA ASP A 357 -8.98 9.39 1.07
C ASP A 357 -9.63 9.83 -0.25
N LYS A 358 -10.29 10.99 -0.28
CA LYS A 358 -10.82 11.60 -1.51
C LYS A 358 -9.72 11.97 -2.51
N SER A 359 -8.59 12.49 -2.04
CA SER A 359 -7.41 12.73 -2.89
C SER A 359 -6.87 11.41 -3.46
N ALA A 360 -6.73 10.40 -2.61
CA ALA A 360 -6.29 9.07 -3.00
C ALA A 360 -7.24 8.42 -4.02
N ALA A 361 -8.55 8.58 -3.87
CA ALA A 361 -9.57 8.03 -4.75
C ALA A 361 -9.41 8.48 -6.20
N LYS A 362 -9.01 9.73 -6.44
CA LYS A 362 -8.76 10.25 -7.79
C LYS A 362 -7.62 9.49 -8.48
N THR A 363 -6.48 9.35 -7.79
CA THR A 363 -5.28 8.67 -8.32
C THR A 363 -5.54 7.16 -8.44
N LEU A 364 -6.20 6.55 -7.45
CA LEU A 364 -6.57 5.14 -7.43
C LEU A 364 -7.59 4.77 -8.52
N GLY A 365 -8.54 5.65 -8.85
CA GLY A 365 -9.48 5.42 -9.94
C GLY A 365 -8.78 5.28 -11.30
N GLN A 366 -7.77 6.11 -11.56
CA GLN A 366 -6.96 6.03 -12.78
C GLN A 366 -6.07 4.77 -12.79
N LEU A 367 -5.45 4.45 -11.66
CA LEU A 367 -4.66 3.23 -11.49
C LEU A 367 -5.51 1.95 -11.57
N SER A 368 -6.75 1.98 -11.10
CA SER A 368 -7.68 0.85 -11.16
C SER A 368 -7.85 0.37 -12.61
N TRP A 369 -7.95 1.29 -13.57
CA TRP A 369 -8.05 0.92 -14.97
C TRP A 369 -6.77 0.30 -15.54
N VAL A 370 -5.59 0.75 -15.08
CA VAL A 370 -4.30 0.14 -15.45
C VAL A 370 -4.22 -1.29 -14.90
N LEU A 371 -4.58 -1.50 -13.63
CA LEU A 371 -4.63 -2.83 -13.01
C LEU A 371 -5.63 -3.74 -13.72
N TYR A 372 -6.80 -3.22 -14.08
CA TYR A 372 -7.80 -3.93 -14.84
C TYR A 372 -7.24 -4.43 -16.18
N ARG A 373 -6.49 -3.59 -16.90
CA ARG A 373 -5.81 -4.01 -18.13
C ARG A 373 -4.79 -5.12 -17.86
N CYS A 374 -4.06 -5.07 -16.75
CA CYS A 374 -3.14 -6.16 -16.36
C CYS A 374 -3.89 -7.47 -16.06
N VAL A 375 -5.02 -7.42 -15.36
CA VAL A 375 -5.90 -8.59 -15.11
C VAL A 375 -6.39 -9.16 -16.44
N LYS A 376 -6.93 -8.30 -17.32
CA LYS A 376 -7.38 -8.68 -18.66
C LYS A 376 -6.26 -9.34 -19.46
N ASN A 377 -5.07 -8.75 -19.48
CA ASN A 377 -3.92 -9.29 -20.22
C ASN A 377 -3.44 -10.61 -19.63
N ALA A 378 -3.44 -10.75 -18.30
CA ALA A 378 -3.11 -12.02 -17.65
C ALA A 378 -4.08 -13.12 -18.13
N PHE A 379 -5.38 -12.83 -18.12
CA PHE A 379 -6.42 -13.75 -18.57
C PHE A 379 -6.30 -14.11 -20.06
N LEU A 380 -6.22 -13.11 -20.94
CA LEU A 380 -6.21 -13.33 -22.40
C LEU A 380 -4.95 -14.06 -22.88
N ASN A 381 -3.81 -13.83 -22.22
CA ASN A 381 -2.54 -14.46 -22.58
C ASN A 381 -2.38 -15.86 -22.00
N TYR A 382 -3.36 -16.36 -21.23
CA TYR A 382 -3.29 -17.69 -20.67
C TYR A 382 -3.44 -18.75 -21.79
N PRO A 383 -2.48 -19.69 -21.94
CA PRO A 383 -2.52 -20.67 -23.02
C PRO A 383 -3.74 -21.59 -22.89
N ARG A 384 -4.60 -21.57 -23.93
CA ARG A 384 -5.79 -22.43 -24.00
C ARG A 384 -5.41 -23.91 -23.89
N GLY A 385 -6.17 -24.67 -23.10
CA GLY A 385 -6.01 -26.12 -22.98
C GLY A 385 -4.96 -26.61 -21.97
N ARG A 386 -4.30 -25.71 -21.23
CA ARG A 386 -3.49 -26.10 -20.06
C ARG A 386 -4.23 -25.80 -18.77
N LYS A 387 -4.05 -26.64 -17.74
CA LYS A 387 -4.50 -26.31 -16.38
C LYS A 387 -3.54 -25.28 -15.78
N PRO A 388 -4.04 -24.19 -15.19
CA PRO A 388 -3.18 -23.17 -14.58
C PRO A 388 -2.49 -23.73 -13.35
N SER A 389 -1.24 -23.33 -13.15
CA SER A 389 -0.55 -23.68 -11.91
C SER A 389 -1.15 -22.90 -10.75
N THR A 390 -1.19 -23.50 -9.56
CA THR A 390 -1.71 -22.88 -8.33
C THR A 390 -1.08 -21.50 -8.08
N ARG A 391 0.24 -21.39 -8.25
CA ARG A 391 0.97 -20.11 -8.11
C ARG A 391 0.53 -19.04 -9.12
N TYR A 392 0.18 -19.45 -10.35
CA TYR A 392 -0.34 -18.51 -11.34
C TYR A 392 -1.74 -18.04 -10.94
N MET A 393 -2.58 -18.95 -10.44
CA MET A 393 -3.91 -18.63 -9.92
C MET A 393 -3.83 -17.65 -8.75
N GLU A 394 -3.02 -17.94 -7.74
CA GLU A 394 -2.79 -17.04 -6.59
C GLU A 394 -2.34 -15.65 -7.05
N ASN A 395 -1.47 -15.59 -8.08
CA ASN A 395 -1.03 -14.33 -8.64
C ASN A 395 -2.20 -13.57 -9.28
N VAL A 396 -3.04 -14.22 -10.08
CA VAL A 396 -4.23 -13.58 -10.68
C VAL A 396 -5.26 -13.17 -9.65
N ASP A 397 -5.57 -14.03 -8.68
CA ASP A 397 -6.48 -13.71 -7.56
C ASP A 397 -5.98 -12.46 -6.84
N SER A 398 -4.67 -12.40 -6.59
CA SER A 398 -4.07 -11.26 -5.95
C SER A 398 -4.20 -9.98 -6.82
N TRP A 399 -4.10 -10.07 -8.15
CA TRP A 399 -4.37 -8.92 -9.05
C TRP A 399 -5.82 -8.44 -8.91
N ILE A 400 -6.78 -9.37 -8.93
CA ILE A 400 -8.21 -9.09 -8.78
C ILE A 400 -8.50 -8.44 -7.43
N ASP A 401 -7.91 -8.96 -6.36
CA ASP A 401 -8.05 -8.38 -5.02
C ASP A 401 -7.52 -6.95 -4.99
N THR A 402 -6.37 -6.69 -5.60
CA THR A 402 -5.77 -5.34 -5.60
C THR A 402 -6.60 -4.37 -6.44
N TRP A 403 -7.04 -4.82 -7.62
CA TRP A 403 -7.90 -4.05 -8.50
C TRP A 403 -9.22 -3.70 -7.81
N SER A 404 -9.89 -4.70 -7.20
CA SER A 404 -11.14 -4.48 -6.47
C SER A 404 -10.95 -3.52 -5.30
N ARG A 405 -9.82 -3.57 -4.57
CA ARG A 405 -9.51 -2.59 -3.51
C ARG A 405 -9.45 -1.18 -4.07
N CYS A 406 -8.82 -1.00 -5.23
CA CYS A 406 -8.72 0.32 -5.86
C CYS A 406 -10.06 0.83 -6.37
N ALA A 407 -10.85 -0.08 -6.96
CA ALA A 407 -12.19 0.23 -7.44
C ALA A 407 -13.11 0.64 -6.28
N ASP A 408 -13.01 -0.04 -5.14
CA ASP A 408 -13.78 0.27 -3.93
C ASP A 408 -13.56 1.71 -3.46
N VAL A 409 -12.30 2.12 -3.28
CA VAL A 409 -11.97 3.50 -2.88
C VAL A 409 -12.46 4.51 -3.91
N ALA A 410 -12.32 4.20 -5.20
CA ALA A 410 -12.82 5.07 -6.26
C ALA A 410 -14.35 5.18 -6.24
N ILE A 411 -15.07 4.09 -5.95
CA ILE A 411 -16.54 4.03 -5.91
C ILE A 411 -17.08 4.79 -4.70
N ILE A 412 -16.50 4.64 -3.51
CA ILE A 412 -16.95 5.31 -2.30
C ILE A 412 -16.95 6.85 -2.47
N HIS A 413 -15.92 7.40 -3.12
CA HIS A 413 -15.77 8.85 -3.32
C HIS A 413 -16.31 9.37 -4.65
N SER A 414 -16.67 8.48 -5.58
CA SER A 414 -17.30 8.86 -6.84
C SER A 414 -18.80 8.58 -6.79
N LYS A 415 -19.56 9.13 -7.73
CA LYS A 415 -20.97 8.80 -7.90
C LYS A 415 -21.17 7.53 -8.73
N MET A 416 -20.14 6.68 -8.86
CA MET A 416 -20.20 5.45 -9.65
C MET A 416 -20.71 4.31 -8.78
N THR A 417 -21.54 3.45 -9.35
CA THR A 417 -21.97 2.20 -8.70
C THR A 417 -21.07 1.05 -9.09
N TRP A 418 -20.98 0.03 -8.23
CA TRP A 418 -20.31 -1.24 -8.56
C TRP A 418 -20.89 -1.88 -9.82
N PHE A 419 -22.21 -1.74 -10.04
CA PHE A 419 -22.85 -2.18 -11.27
C PHE A 419 -22.23 -1.49 -12.50
N ALA A 420 -22.12 -0.16 -12.49
CA ALA A 420 -21.49 0.56 -13.59
C ALA A 420 -20.02 0.15 -13.78
N GLN A 421 -19.28 -0.09 -12.70
CA GLN A 421 -17.87 -0.49 -12.78
C GLN A 421 -17.68 -1.94 -13.24
N CYS A 422 -18.49 -2.89 -12.81
CA CYS A 422 -18.34 -4.32 -13.13
C CYS A 422 -19.07 -4.74 -14.41
N LEU A 423 -20.17 -4.09 -14.78
CA LEU A 423 -21.02 -4.50 -15.91
C LEU A 423 -20.87 -3.61 -17.14
N ASN A 424 -20.54 -2.31 -17.01
CA ASN A 424 -20.22 -1.48 -18.19
C ASN A 424 -18.82 -1.69 -18.71
N ILE A 425 -17.89 -2.16 -17.89
CA ILE A 425 -16.62 -2.63 -18.42
C ILE A 425 -16.95 -3.89 -19.21
N GLN A 426 -17.05 -3.76 -20.54
CA GLN A 426 -17.25 -4.84 -21.52
C GLN A 426 -16.45 -6.06 -21.09
N ASN A 427 -17.10 -7.00 -20.38
CA ASN A 427 -16.40 -8.01 -19.60
C ASN A 427 -15.65 -8.94 -20.56
N PRO A 428 -14.34 -8.72 -20.77
CA PRO A 428 -13.62 -9.37 -21.84
C PRO A 428 -13.35 -10.82 -21.48
N TRP A 429 -13.46 -11.17 -20.19
CA TRP A 429 -13.44 -12.55 -19.73
C TRP A 429 -14.77 -13.29 -19.97
N ARG A 430 -15.87 -12.57 -20.25
CA ARG A 430 -17.13 -13.19 -20.71
C ARG A 430 -17.07 -13.57 -22.19
N GLU A 431 -16.30 -12.84 -22.99
CA GLU A 431 -16.13 -13.05 -24.43
C GLU A 431 -14.96 -14.02 -24.73
N GLY A 432 -15.25 -15.32 -24.80
CA GLY A 432 -14.33 -16.29 -25.40
C GLY A 432 -13.26 -16.91 -24.49
N GLY A 433 -13.47 -16.90 -23.16
CA GLY A 433 -12.63 -17.58 -22.17
C GLY A 433 -13.12 -18.96 -21.75
N ASN A 434 -12.30 -19.71 -21.01
CA ASN A 434 -12.72 -20.94 -20.33
C ASN A 434 -13.79 -20.58 -19.27
N ILE A 435 -14.91 -21.31 -19.26
CA ILE A 435 -16.04 -21.12 -18.34
C ILE A 435 -15.57 -21.21 -16.88
N GLU A 436 -14.71 -22.19 -16.56
CA GLU A 436 -14.15 -22.36 -15.20
C GLU A 436 -13.44 -21.09 -14.71
N TRP A 437 -12.64 -20.50 -15.59
CA TRP A 437 -11.86 -19.31 -15.31
C TRP A 437 -12.74 -18.08 -15.10
N ARG A 438 -13.77 -17.95 -15.93
CA ARG A 438 -14.77 -16.88 -15.79
C ARG A 438 -15.50 -16.99 -14.46
N ARG A 439 -15.98 -18.18 -14.09
CA ARG A 439 -16.67 -18.41 -12.82
C ARG A 439 -15.81 -18.00 -11.63
N ARG A 440 -14.54 -18.45 -11.58
CA ARG A 440 -13.63 -18.09 -10.50
C ARG A 440 -13.43 -16.58 -10.37
N ILE A 441 -13.22 -15.89 -11.51
CA ILE A 441 -13.07 -14.43 -11.52
C ILE A 441 -14.35 -13.76 -11.01
N ASP A 442 -15.50 -14.14 -11.55
CA ASP A 442 -16.78 -13.55 -11.18
C ASP A 442 -17.06 -13.77 -9.67
N ILE A 443 -16.82 -14.97 -9.12
CA ILE A 443 -16.95 -15.28 -7.69
C ILE A 443 -15.96 -14.46 -6.85
N ARG A 444 -14.69 -14.35 -7.26
CA ARG A 444 -13.68 -13.58 -6.52
C ARG A 444 -13.99 -12.09 -6.51
N ILE A 445 -14.53 -11.56 -7.61
CA ILE A 445 -15.00 -10.17 -7.69
C ILE A 445 -16.20 -9.99 -6.76
N ALA A 446 -17.21 -10.85 -6.87
CA ALA A 446 -18.40 -10.82 -6.03
C ALA A 446 -18.05 -10.88 -4.54
N PHE A 447 -17.13 -11.76 -4.15
CA PHE A 447 -16.61 -11.86 -2.79
C PHE A 447 -15.91 -10.58 -2.31
N ASN A 448 -15.05 -10.00 -3.14
CA ASN A 448 -14.38 -8.75 -2.80
C ASN A 448 -15.37 -7.58 -2.64
N ILE A 449 -16.47 -7.55 -3.40
CA ILE A 449 -17.50 -6.52 -3.26
C ILE A 449 -18.28 -6.71 -1.96
N LEU A 450 -18.72 -7.93 -1.64
CA LEU A 450 -19.47 -8.21 -0.40
C LEU A 450 -18.66 -7.92 0.86
N THR A 451 -17.37 -8.27 0.85
CA THR A 451 -16.49 -8.05 2.01
C THR A 451 -16.19 -6.58 2.28
N ARG A 452 -16.21 -5.71 1.26
CA ARG A 452 -15.87 -4.28 1.39
C ARG A 452 -17.07 -3.34 1.42
N THR A 453 -18.08 -3.60 0.59
CA THR A 453 -19.29 -2.79 0.52
C THR A 453 -20.51 -3.69 0.63
N PRO A 454 -20.76 -4.29 1.81
CA PRO A 454 -21.91 -5.18 2.02
C PRO A 454 -23.24 -4.45 1.76
N MET A 455 -23.29 -3.12 1.94
CA MET A 455 -24.45 -2.29 1.59
C MET A 455 -24.84 -2.33 0.11
N SER A 456 -23.90 -2.66 -0.79
CA SER A 456 -24.21 -2.81 -2.22
C SER A 456 -25.17 -3.95 -2.52
N TYR A 457 -25.38 -4.88 -1.56
CA TYR A 457 -26.38 -5.94 -1.68
C TYR A 457 -27.83 -5.42 -1.72
N GLN A 458 -28.08 -4.22 -1.20
CA GLN A 458 -29.42 -3.61 -1.22
C GLN A 458 -29.85 -3.20 -2.63
N ASP A 459 -28.90 -2.98 -3.54
CA ASP A 459 -29.19 -2.65 -4.93
C ASP A 459 -29.68 -3.90 -5.69
N THR A 460 -30.93 -3.90 -6.15
CA THR A 460 -31.57 -5.03 -6.86
C THR A 460 -30.72 -5.58 -8.00
N ASN A 461 -30.12 -4.70 -8.81
CA ASN A 461 -29.33 -5.12 -9.97
C ASN A 461 -28.03 -5.84 -9.59
N ILE A 462 -27.41 -5.48 -8.47
CA ILE A 462 -26.18 -6.11 -7.99
C ILE A 462 -26.53 -7.38 -7.22
N ARG A 463 -27.66 -7.39 -6.52
CA ARG A 463 -28.20 -8.57 -5.85
C ARG A 463 -28.34 -9.75 -6.80
N ASP A 464 -28.92 -9.53 -7.98
CA ASP A 464 -29.07 -10.59 -8.99
C ASP A 464 -27.71 -11.14 -9.44
N TYR A 465 -26.70 -10.27 -9.62
CA TYR A 465 -25.33 -10.69 -9.94
C TYR A 465 -24.70 -11.55 -8.83
N PHE A 466 -24.95 -11.25 -7.55
CA PHE A 466 -24.45 -12.07 -6.44
C PHE A 466 -25.11 -13.45 -6.42
N ILE A 467 -26.42 -13.51 -6.68
CA ILE A 467 -27.17 -14.76 -6.75
C ILE A 467 -26.73 -15.61 -7.94
N GLU A 468 -26.53 -15.01 -9.12
CA GLU A 468 -25.92 -15.69 -10.28
C GLU A 468 -24.54 -16.26 -9.94
N SER A 469 -23.69 -15.44 -9.31
CA SER A 469 -22.34 -15.85 -8.89
C SER A 469 -22.38 -16.97 -7.85
N MET A 470 -23.40 -17.01 -6.99
CA MET A 470 -23.63 -18.11 -6.04
C MET A 470 -23.96 -19.40 -6.78
N PHE A 471 -24.83 -19.38 -7.78
CA PHE A 471 -25.10 -20.58 -8.59
C PHE A 471 -23.86 -21.06 -9.33
N ASP A 472 -23.03 -20.14 -9.84
CA ASP A 472 -21.73 -20.51 -10.40
C ASP A 472 -20.79 -21.13 -9.36
N ALA A 473 -20.83 -20.66 -8.10
CA ALA A 473 -20.06 -21.22 -6.99
C ALA A 473 -20.51 -22.62 -6.57
N LEU A 474 -21.74 -23.04 -6.90
CA LEU A 474 -22.26 -24.39 -6.66
C LEU A 474 -21.81 -25.43 -7.70
N ILE A 475 -21.08 -25.01 -8.74
CA ILE A 475 -20.54 -25.91 -9.76
C ILE A 475 -19.00 -25.91 -9.71
N PRO A 476 -18.34 -26.26 -8.58
CA PRO A 476 -16.90 -26.45 -8.59
C PRO A 476 -16.58 -27.75 -9.34
N GLU A 477 -15.80 -27.60 -10.42
CA GLU A 477 -15.35 -28.69 -11.28
C GLU A 477 -14.03 -29.32 -10.80
N ASN A 478 -13.24 -28.61 -9.98
CA ASN A 478 -11.94 -29.06 -9.48
C ASN A 478 -11.85 -28.99 -7.94
N GLU A 479 -11.36 -27.86 -7.41
CA GLU A 479 -11.10 -27.65 -5.98
C GLU A 479 -11.89 -26.44 -5.49
N ILE A 480 -12.51 -26.56 -4.32
CA ILE A 480 -13.16 -25.45 -3.63
C ILE A 480 -12.06 -24.57 -3.04
N THR A 481 -12.03 -23.30 -3.46
CA THR A 481 -11.01 -22.32 -3.06
C THR A 481 -11.62 -21.18 -2.26
N VAL A 482 -12.43 -20.34 -2.87
CA VAL A 482 -13.00 -19.10 -2.30
C VAL A 482 -14.52 -19.13 -2.28
N GLU A 483 -15.11 -20.16 -2.89
CA GLU A 483 -16.54 -20.36 -3.05
C GLU A 483 -17.24 -20.48 -1.70
N HIS A 484 -16.66 -21.24 -0.75
CA HIS A 484 -17.22 -21.41 0.59
C HIS A 484 -17.27 -20.10 1.36
N ASP A 485 -16.16 -19.34 1.37
CA ASP A 485 -16.09 -18.02 2.01
C ASP A 485 -17.10 -17.06 1.38
N PHE A 486 -17.21 -17.06 0.05
CA PHE A 486 -18.16 -16.22 -0.67
C PHE A 486 -19.61 -16.52 -0.27
N VAL A 487 -20.01 -17.78 -0.30
CA VAL A 487 -21.37 -18.18 0.06
C VAL A 487 -21.65 -17.89 1.53
N ALA A 488 -20.68 -18.13 2.41
CA ALA A 488 -20.84 -17.83 3.84
C ALA A 488 -21.08 -16.34 4.09
N TRP A 489 -20.32 -15.48 3.40
CA TRP A 489 -20.51 -14.02 3.45
C TRP A 489 -21.85 -13.57 2.85
N LEU A 490 -22.25 -14.15 1.72
CA LEU A 490 -23.53 -13.85 1.08
C LEU A 490 -24.71 -14.19 2.00
N LEU A 491 -24.71 -15.37 2.61
CA LEU A 491 -25.75 -15.81 3.55
C LEU A 491 -25.77 -14.94 4.81
N SER A 492 -24.59 -14.53 5.31
CA SER A 492 -24.48 -13.61 6.45
C SER A 492 -25.11 -12.24 6.17
N ILE A 493 -24.91 -11.70 4.96
CA ILE A 493 -25.41 -10.37 4.59
C ILE A 493 -26.90 -10.41 4.24
N ASP A 494 -27.32 -11.40 3.46
CA ASP A 494 -28.72 -11.54 3.06
C ASP A 494 -29.61 -11.94 4.24
N GLY A 495 -29.11 -12.78 5.15
CA GLY A 495 -29.91 -13.28 6.26
C GLY A 495 -31.05 -14.19 5.81
N LEU A 496 -30.89 -14.92 4.69
CA LEU A 496 -31.90 -15.78 4.08
C LEU A 496 -33.21 -15.06 3.68
N ARG A 497 -33.14 -13.74 3.47
CA ARG A 497 -34.29 -12.92 3.04
C ARG A 497 -34.66 -13.18 1.60
N HIS A 498 -33.67 -13.45 0.75
CA HIS A 498 -33.86 -13.68 -0.67
C HIS A 498 -34.75 -14.92 -0.91
N PRO A 499 -35.78 -14.86 -1.78
CA PRO A 499 -36.73 -15.96 -1.97
C PRO A 499 -36.09 -17.32 -2.30
N LEU A 500 -34.97 -17.33 -3.03
CA LEU A 500 -34.23 -18.54 -3.38
C LEU A 500 -33.37 -19.11 -2.23
N LEU A 501 -33.13 -18.32 -1.18
CA LEU A 501 -32.33 -18.70 -0.02
C LEU A 501 -33.19 -19.03 1.20
N ARG A 502 -34.51 -18.82 1.11
CA ARG A 502 -35.44 -19.19 2.17
C ARG A 502 -35.44 -20.71 2.35
N ASN A 503 -35.51 -21.14 3.61
CA ASN A 503 -35.57 -22.55 4.02
C ASN A 503 -34.30 -23.37 3.72
N LEU A 504 -33.15 -22.72 3.52
CA LEU A 504 -31.89 -23.43 3.52
C LEU A 504 -31.63 -24.06 4.90
N PRO A 505 -31.07 -25.29 4.96
CA PRO A 505 -30.75 -25.97 6.22
C PRO A 505 -29.49 -25.38 6.86
N VAL A 506 -29.45 -24.06 7.00
CA VAL A 506 -28.33 -23.28 7.52
C VAL A 506 -28.81 -22.50 8.72
N ILE A 507 -28.13 -22.69 9.85
CA ILE A 507 -28.36 -21.93 11.08
C ILE A 507 -27.37 -20.77 11.08
N LEU A 508 -27.87 -19.55 10.92
CA LEU A 508 -27.03 -18.36 10.97
C LEU A 508 -26.73 -17.97 12.42
N PRO A 509 -25.49 -17.56 12.73
CA PRO A 509 -25.16 -17.02 14.04
C PRO A 509 -25.85 -15.65 14.23
N PRO A 510 -26.10 -15.23 15.48
CA PRO A 510 -26.66 -13.91 15.74
C PRO A 510 -25.71 -12.81 15.28
N PRO A 511 -26.21 -11.67 14.76
CA PRO A 511 -25.37 -10.52 14.45
C PRO A 511 -24.60 -10.06 15.70
N PRO A 512 -23.32 -9.63 15.59
CA PRO A 512 -22.57 -9.27 14.38
C PRO A 512 -21.68 -10.39 13.81
N GLU A 513 -21.79 -11.62 14.31
CA GLU A 513 -20.91 -12.72 13.91
C GLU A 513 -21.10 -13.07 12.42
N ILE A 514 -20.00 -13.36 11.73
CA ILE A 514 -20.03 -13.78 10.33
C ILE A 514 -20.23 -15.29 10.32
N TYR A 515 -21.19 -15.77 9.54
CA TYR A 515 -21.32 -17.19 9.27
C TYR A 515 -20.04 -17.68 8.61
N ALA A 516 -19.36 -18.63 9.24
CA ALA A 516 -18.17 -19.26 8.71
C ALA A 516 -18.57 -20.64 8.17
N LEU A 517 -18.12 -20.95 6.96
CA LEU A 517 -18.38 -22.23 6.31
C LEU A 517 -17.07 -22.84 5.90
N THR A 518 -16.79 -24.07 6.30
CA THR A 518 -15.60 -24.80 5.82
C THR A 518 -15.82 -25.35 4.41
N ALA A 519 -14.74 -25.66 3.69
CA ALA A 519 -14.84 -26.26 2.35
C ALA A 519 -15.57 -27.62 2.34
N GLU A 520 -15.46 -28.39 3.43
CA GLU A 520 -16.15 -29.68 3.60
C GLU A 520 -17.65 -29.48 3.81
N GLU A 521 -18.03 -28.57 4.71
CA GLU A 521 -19.44 -28.21 4.94
C GLU A 521 -20.09 -27.61 3.69
N PHE A 522 -19.35 -26.79 2.94
CA PHE A 522 -19.82 -26.27 1.66
C PHE A 522 -20.08 -27.38 0.64
N SER A 523 -19.24 -28.42 0.60
CA SER A 523 -19.46 -29.57 -0.27
C SER A 523 -20.76 -30.30 0.08
N SER A 524 -21.05 -30.49 1.37
CA SER A 524 -22.30 -31.10 1.83
C SER A 524 -23.52 -30.20 1.56
N LEU A 525 -23.40 -28.89 1.79
CA LEU A 525 -24.46 -27.92 1.50
C LEU A 525 -24.79 -27.88 0.01
N ARG A 526 -23.77 -27.93 -0.85
CA ARG A 526 -23.92 -28.00 -2.30
C ARG A 526 -24.75 -29.22 -2.72
N GLU A 527 -24.45 -30.40 -2.18
CA GLU A 527 -25.23 -31.61 -2.49
C GLU A 527 -26.69 -31.45 -2.06
N ALA A 528 -26.94 -30.89 -0.87
CA ALA A 528 -28.29 -30.64 -0.38
C ALA A 528 -29.06 -29.65 -1.30
N LEU A 529 -28.40 -28.59 -1.74
CA LEU A 529 -28.94 -27.57 -2.65
C LEU A 529 -29.26 -28.14 -4.04
N LEU A 530 -28.37 -28.94 -4.62
CA LEU A 530 -28.52 -29.47 -5.98
C LEU A 530 -29.50 -30.64 -6.06
N VAL A 531 -29.52 -31.50 -5.04
CA VAL A 531 -30.47 -32.63 -4.98
C VAL A 531 -31.89 -32.12 -4.69
N GLY A 532 -32.02 -30.88 -4.17
CA GLY A 532 -33.30 -30.27 -3.90
C GLY A 532 -34.15 -31.16 -3.01
N LYS A 533 -33.54 -31.80 -1.99
CA LYS A 533 -34.35 -32.47 -0.96
C LYS A 533 -35.15 -31.35 -0.32
N PRO A 534 -36.47 -31.25 -0.57
CA PRO A 534 -37.25 -30.25 0.13
C PRO A 534 -37.07 -30.57 1.62
N PRO A 535 -36.90 -29.55 2.49
CA PRO A 535 -37.15 -29.78 3.91
C PRO A 535 -38.51 -30.47 3.97
N SER A 536 -38.61 -31.52 4.79
CA SER A 536 -39.73 -32.48 4.83
C SER A 536 -41.10 -31.87 5.19
N THR A 537 -41.24 -30.56 5.10
CA THR A 537 -42.38 -29.73 5.46
C THR A 537 -42.60 -28.62 4.43
N SER A 538 -43.43 -28.95 3.44
CA SER A 538 -44.42 -28.07 2.81
C SER A 538 -44.05 -27.09 1.67
N ILE A 539 -44.86 -27.23 0.61
CA ILE A 539 -45.24 -26.33 -0.51
C ILE A 539 -44.24 -26.15 -1.67
N PHE A 540 -44.57 -26.83 -2.78
CA PHE A 540 -43.92 -26.77 -4.08
C PHE A 540 -44.17 -25.45 -4.82
N TYR A 541 -43.09 -24.80 -5.27
CA TYR A 541 -43.08 -24.07 -6.54
C TYR A 541 -41.95 -24.63 -7.41
N THR A 542 -42.33 -25.35 -8.45
CA THR A 542 -41.41 -25.90 -9.45
C THR A 542 -40.87 -24.76 -10.33
N ILE A 543 -39.62 -24.35 -10.13
CA ILE A 543 -38.91 -23.47 -11.06
C ILE A 543 -38.26 -24.34 -12.13
N SER A 544 -38.90 -24.42 -13.29
CA SER A 544 -38.33 -25.08 -14.48
C SER A 544 -37.29 -24.17 -15.13
N PHE A 545 -36.00 -24.51 -15.00
CA PHE A 545 -34.94 -23.89 -15.81
C PHE A 545 -35.06 -24.35 -17.27
N HIS A 546 -35.50 -23.47 -18.16
CA HIS A 546 -35.41 -23.67 -19.61
C HIS A 546 -33.97 -23.40 -20.07
N VAL A 547 -33.19 -24.48 -20.22
CA VAL A 547 -31.90 -24.44 -20.91
C VAL A 547 -32.15 -24.15 -22.38
N TYR A 548 -31.75 -22.95 -22.84
CA TYR A 548 -31.72 -22.60 -24.26
C TYR A 548 -30.68 -23.46 -25.00
N GLY A 549 -31.14 -24.57 -25.58
CA GLY A 549 -30.40 -25.33 -26.57
C GLY A 549 -30.44 -24.62 -27.92
N HIS A 550 -29.36 -23.91 -28.26
CA HIS A 550 -29.16 -23.37 -29.60
C HIS A 550 -29.09 -24.50 -30.63
N ARG A 551 -30.13 -24.62 -31.46
CA ARG A 551 -30.12 -25.45 -32.68
C ARG A 551 -29.01 -24.95 -33.62
N ARG A 552 -28.06 -25.83 -33.94
CA ARG A 552 -27.42 -25.86 -35.26
C ARG A 552 -28.27 -26.72 -36.17
N ALA A 553 -28.74 -26.16 -37.27
CA ALA A 553 -29.13 -26.90 -38.47
C ALA A 553 -28.40 -26.21 -39.64
N GLY A 554 -27.88 -27.04 -40.55
CA GLY A 554 -27.09 -26.61 -41.71
C GLY A 554 -27.89 -26.03 -42.85
#